data_AF-A0A7Z0CQ45-F1
#
_entry.id   AF-A0A7Z0CQ45-F1
#
_cell.length_a   1.000
_cell.length_b   1.000
_cell.length_c   1.000
_cell.angle_alpha   90.00
_cell.angle_beta   90.00
_cell.angle_gamma   90.00
#
_symmetry.space_group_name_H-M   'P 1'
#
loop_
_entity.id
_entity.type
_entity.pdbx_description
1 polymer ?
#
loop_
_entity_poly.entity_id
_entity_poly.type
_entity_poly.pdbx_seq_one_letter_code
_entity_poly.pdbx_strand_id
1 'polypeptide(L)'
;MSGYQRIAVVSTASGSPDLRALGREVARGALVLTAPTGEAKAVAQAVSGDVRPEILLAPVRFPDADRGHRLDALVREHALRDRFRDVVVVADPATVTLLLRALAPGQLASGGAVSVVALPRADPPVSPLRVALLGGVLGALSAVLDGLLPLFVPPLAVGVCGLLLLAVPSQRRTGREALLAAGIGALVVVMIVAGSTRFPSG
;
A
#
# COMPACT_ATOMS: atom_id res chain seq x y z
N MET A 1 -4.65 12.37 -1.72
CA MET A 1 -3.27 12.01 -1.30
C MET A 1 -3.00 10.55 -1.66
N SER A 2 -2.69 10.25 -2.93
CA SER A 2 -2.34 8.90 -3.38
C SER A 2 -0.81 8.79 -3.37
N GLY A 3 -0.25 8.07 -2.40
CA GLY A 3 1.21 7.95 -2.23
C GLY A 3 1.69 8.02 -0.78
N TYR A 4 0.78 8.15 0.19
CA TYR A 4 1.09 8.07 1.61
C TYR A 4 0.28 6.96 2.28
N GLN A 5 0.92 6.24 3.21
CA GLN A 5 0.31 5.28 4.10
C GLN A 5 -0.15 6.08 5.31
N ARG A 6 -1.44 5.99 5.62
CA ARG A 6 -2.01 6.70 6.77
C ARG A 6 -1.74 5.87 8.02
N ILE A 7 -1.14 6.51 9.01
CA ILE A 7 -1.04 6.01 10.37
C ILE A 7 -1.96 6.89 11.22
N ALA A 8 -3.10 6.34 11.63
CA ALA A 8 -3.98 7.02 12.58
C ALA A 8 -3.58 6.60 14.01
N VAL A 9 -3.14 7.55 14.82
CA VAL A 9 -2.90 7.36 16.24
C VAL A 9 -4.15 7.79 16.99
N VAL A 10 -4.73 6.87 17.76
CA VAL A 10 -6.02 7.01 18.43
C VAL A 10 -5.82 6.82 19.92
N SER A 11 -6.31 7.78 20.71
CA SER A 11 -6.32 7.65 22.16
C SER A 11 -7.48 6.77 22.63
N THR A 12 -7.30 6.02 23.71
CA THR A 12 -8.42 5.36 24.42
C THR A 12 -9.46 6.35 24.94
N ALA A 13 -9.10 7.63 25.10
CA ALA A 13 -10.02 8.70 25.47
C ALA A 13 -10.89 9.20 24.31
N SER A 14 -10.78 8.60 23.12
CA SER A 14 -11.54 9.03 21.94
C SER A 14 -13.03 8.74 22.06
N GLY A 15 -13.85 9.72 21.68
CA GLY A 15 -15.29 9.56 21.67
C GLY A 15 -15.79 8.80 20.43
N SER A 16 -16.98 8.20 20.56
CA SER A 16 -17.72 7.57 19.46
C SER A 16 -17.89 8.42 18.18
N PRO A 17 -18.03 9.77 18.19
CA PRO A 17 -18.07 10.55 16.94
C PRO A 17 -16.73 10.51 16.18
N ASP A 18 -15.61 10.62 16.88
CA ASP A 18 -14.27 10.63 16.27
C ASP A 18 -13.94 9.26 15.65
N LEU A 19 -14.30 8.18 16.35
CA LEU A 19 -14.11 6.81 15.86
C LEU A 19 -14.95 6.52 14.61
N ARG A 20 -16.16 7.09 14.52
CA ARG A 20 -17.00 6.97 13.31
C ARG A 20 -16.48 7.81 12.14
N ALA A 21 -15.89 8.97 12.41
CA ALA A 21 -15.21 9.74 11.37
C ALA A 21 -14.01 8.96 10.84
N LEU A 22 -13.18 8.44 11.74
CA LEU A 22 -12.01 7.63 11.41
C LEU A 22 -12.39 6.38 10.61
N GLY A 23 -13.43 5.64 11.02
CA GLY A 23 -13.90 4.46 10.30
C GLY A 23 -14.40 4.73 8.87
N ARG A 24 -14.81 5.97 8.56
CA ARG A 24 -15.15 6.38 7.19
C ARG A 24 -13.93 6.72 6.35
N GLU A 25 -12.84 7.15 6.98
CA GLU A 25 -11.62 7.62 6.30
C GLU A 25 -10.56 6.53 6.11
N VAL A 26 -10.56 5.53 6.99
CA VAL A 26 -9.62 4.40 6.99
C VAL A 26 -10.06 3.36 5.96
N ALA A 27 -9.10 2.83 5.20
CA ALA A 27 -9.37 1.79 4.22
C ALA A 27 -9.97 0.53 4.87
N ARG A 28 -10.92 -0.11 4.19
CA ARG A 28 -11.46 -1.42 4.62
C ARG A 28 -10.32 -2.43 4.74
N GLY A 29 -10.17 -3.05 5.90
CA GLY A 29 -9.10 -4.01 6.19
C GLY A 29 -7.80 -3.36 6.69
N ALA A 30 -7.87 -2.17 7.28
CA ALA A 30 -6.76 -1.58 8.00
C ALA A 30 -6.26 -2.49 9.15
N LEU A 31 -4.97 -2.37 9.44
CA LEU A 31 -4.34 -3.05 10.56
C LEU A 31 -4.51 -2.19 11.81
N VAL A 32 -5.09 -2.74 12.88
CA VAL A 32 -5.33 -2.03 14.14
C VAL A 32 -4.40 -2.58 15.22
N LEU A 33 -3.32 -1.86 15.51
CA LEU A 33 -2.43 -2.15 16.63
C LEU A 33 -3.05 -1.62 17.91
N THR A 34 -3.30 -2.49 18.90
CA THR A 34 -3.97 -2.10 20.15
C THR A 34 -3.11 -2.40 21.37
N ALA A 35 -3.12 -1.51 22.35
CA ALA A 35 -2.63 -1.86 23.68
C ALA A 35 -3.42 -3.07 24.25
N PRO A 36 -2.78 -3.94 25.05
CA PRO A 36 -3.43 -5.11 25.66
C PRO A 36 -4.27 -4.70 26.88
N THR A 37 -5.16 -3.73 26.71
CA THR A 37 -6.08 -3.23 27.74
C THR A 37 -7.53 -3.34 27.28
N GLY A 38 -8.47 -3.40 28.23
CA GLY A 38 -9.90 -3.48 27.92
C GLY A 38 -10.41 -2.26 27.16
N GLU A 39 -9.98 -1.06 27.56
CA GLU A 39 -10.33 0.20 26.90
C GLU A 39 -9.83 0.26 25.46
N ALA A 40 -8.57 -0.09 25.23
CA ALA A 40 -7.99 -0.10 23.89
C ALA A 40 -8.67 -1.15 23.00
N LYS A 41 -8.99 -2.32 23.55
CA LYS A 41 -9.78 -3.34 22.84
C LYS A 41 -11.16 -2.83 22.43
N ALA A 42 -11.86 -2.11 23.31
CA ALA A 42 -13.18 -1.55 23.01
C ALA A 42 -13.11 -0.52 21.86
N VAL A 43 -12.10 0.36 21.88
CA VAL A 43 -11.86 1.33 20.82
C VAL A 43 -11.44 0.64 19.51
N ALA A 44 -10.56 -0.37 19.58
CA ALA A 44 -10.14 -1.14 18.42
C ALA A 44 -11.30 -1.91 17.77
N GLN A 45 -12.26 -2.41 18.55
CA GLN A 45 -13.48 -3.06 18.02
C GLN A 45 -14.41 -2.07 17.31
N ALA A 46 -14.44 -0.81 17.74
CA ALA A 46 -15.21 0.23 17.07
C ALA A 46 -14.58 0.65 15.73
N VAL A 47 -13.27 0.45 15.57
CA VAL A 47 -12.54 0.68 14.32
C VAL A 47 -12.51 -0.61 13.49
N SER A 48 -13.23 -0.66 12.38
CA SER A 48 -13.28 -1.86 11.54
C SER A 48 -11.90 -2.20 10.94
N GLY A 49 -11.26 -3.30 11.38
CA GLY A 49 -9.94 -3.72 10.89
C GLY A 49 -9.44 -5.04 11.48
N ASP A 50 -8.25 -5.47 11.07
CA ASP A 50 -7.53 -6.62 11.61
C ASP A 50 -6.82 -6.21 12.91
N VAL A 51 -7.35 -6.63 14.06
CA VAL A 51 -6.90 -6.18 15.39
C VAL A 51 -5.73 -7.04 15.87
N ARG A 52 -4.59 -6.39 16.16
CA ARG A 52 -3.39 -7.03 16.71
C ARG A 52 -2.99 -6.39 18.05
N PRO A 53 -3.01 -7.16 19.15
CA PRO A 53 -2.56 -6.65 20.43
C PRO A 53 -1.03 -6.56 20.48
N GLU A 54 -0.51 -5.41 20.89
CA GLU A 54 0.93 -5.13 20.97
C GLU A 54 1.35 -4.74 22.38
N ILE A 55 2.23 -5.54 22.98
CA ILE A 55 2.63 -5.38 24.39
C ILE A 55 3.37 -4.05 24.63
N LEU A 56 4.14 -3.57 23.64
CA LEU A 56 4.85 -2.30 23.75
C LEU A 56 3.91 -1.09 23.86
N LEU A 57 2.67 -1.21 23.39
CA LEU A 57 1.63 -0.19 23.55
C LEU A 57 0.97 -0.21 24.95
N ALA A 58 1.33 -1.15 25.82
CA ALA A 58 0.79 -1.19 27.17
C ALA A 58 1.15 0.10 27.94
N PRO A 59 0.22 0.64 28.76
CA PRO A 59 0.50 1.81 29.58
C PRO A 59 1.64 1.56 30.56
N VAL A 60 2.54 2.52 30.71
CA VAL A 60 3.65 2.44 31.67
C VAL A 60 3.81 3.76 32.41
N ARG A 61 3.96 3.67 33.74
CA ARG A 61 4.08 4.84 34.62
C ARG A 61 5.41 5.59 34.45
N PHE A 62 6.49 4.84 34.24
CA PHE A 62 7.85 5.37 34.09
C PHE A 62 8.45 4.84 32.79
N PRO A 63 8.18 5.51 31.65
CA PRO A 63 8.71 5.08 30.37
C PRO A 63 10.23 5.32 30.30
N ASP A 64 10.97 4.33 29.83
CA ASP A 64 12.40 4.52 29.49
C ASP A 64 12.58 5.62 28.43
N ALA A 65 13.73 6.30 28.44
CA ALA A 65 14.04 7.37 27.49
C ALA A 65 13.87 6.93 26.01
N ASP A 66 14.21 5.68 25.69
CA ASP A 66 14.14 5.12 24.34
C ASP A 66 12.76 4.56 23.97
N ARG A 67 11.76 4.65 24.86
CA ARG A 67 10.44 4.08 24.60
C ARG A 67 9.79 4.69 23.35
N GLY A 68 9.92 6.00 23.14
CA GLY A 68 9.40 6.66 21.94
C GLY A 68 9.99 6.08 20.65
N HIS A 69 11.30 5.84 20.61
CA HIS A 69 11.98 5.23 19.46
C HIS A 69 11.53 3.78 19.22
N ARG A 70 11.35 2.99 20.29
CA ARG A 70 10.82 1.62 20.17
C ARG A 70 9.39 1.59 19.65
N LEU A 71 8.56 2.56 20.05
CA LEU A 71 7.20 2.72 19.55
C LEU A 71 7.17 3.11 18.07
N ASP A 72 8.01 4.06 17.63
CA ASP A 72 8.17 4.37 16.20
C ASP A 72 8.62 3.14 15.41
N ALA A 73 9.63 2.43 15.90
CA ALA A 73 10.15 1.22 15.25
C ALA A 73 9.06 0.15 15.09
N LEU A 74 8.26 -0.10 16.13
CA LEU A 74 7.13 -1.04 16.07
C LEU A 74 6.11 -0.67 14.99
N VAL A 75 5.70 0.60 14.97
CA VAL A 75 4.71 1.09 14.01
C VAL A 75 5.27 1.03 12.60
N ARG A 76 6.53 1.40 12.41
CA ARG A 76 7.23 1.33 11.13
C ARG A 76 7.40 -0.11 10.65
N GLU A 77 7.72 -1.03 11.54
CA GLU A 77 7.84 -2.47 11.22
C GLU A 77 6.51 -3.03 10.70
N HIS A 78 5.40 -2.71 11.38
CA HIS A 78 4.06 -3.10 10.94
C HIS A 78 3.65 -2.40 9.64
N ALA A 79 3.92 -1.10 9.52
CA ALA A 79 3.67 -0.35 8.30
C ALA A 79 4.45 -0.91 7.10
N LEU A 80 5.69 -1.37 7.31
CA LEU A 80 6.53 -1.98 6.27
C LEU A 80 6.11 -3.41 5.92
N ARG A 81 5.73 -4.24 6.91
CA ARG A 81 5.22 -5.60 6.69
C ARG A 81 3.89 -5.58 5.94
N ASP A 82 2.95 -4.74 6.37
CA ASP A 82 1.62 -4.58 5.79
C ASP A 82 1.55 -3.31 4.92
N ARG A 83 2.52 -3.17 4.01
CA ARG A 83 2.83 -2.01 3.15
C ARG A 83 1.67 -1.40 2.35
N PHE A 84 0.51 -2.06 2.33
CA PHE A 84 -0.69 -1.64 1.59
C PHE A 84 -1.92 -1.40 2.45
N ARG A 85 -1.83 -1.56 3.76
CA ARG A 85 -2.93 -1.31 4.69
C ARG A 85 -2.65 -0.02 5.45
N ASP A 86 -3.71 0.73 5.72
CA ASP A 86 -3.62 1.81 6.69
C ASP A 86 -3.38 1.19 8.08
N VAL A 87 -2.62 1.87 8.91
CA VAL A 87 -2.32 1.40 10.27
C VAL A 87 -3.03 2.30 11.26
N VAL A 88 -3.80 1.72 12.18
CA VAL A 88 -4.43 2.43 13.28
C VAL A 88 -3.76 1.97 14.56
N VAL A 89 -3.23 2.89 15.35
CA VAL A 89 -2.57 2.60 16.63
C VAL A 89 -3.47 3.11 17.75
N VAL A 90 -3.97 2.21 18.59
CA VAL A 90 -4.85 2.50 19.72
C VAL A 90 -4.06 2.33 21.02
N ALA A 91 -3.88 3.42 21.75
CA ALA A 91 -3.12 3.41 23.00
C ALA A 91 -3.66 4.45 24.01
N ASP A 92 -3.20 4.38 25.26
CA ASP A 92 -3.55 5.37 26.28
C ASP A 92 -2.97 6.76 25.92
N PRO A 93 -3.52 7.86 26.50
CA PRO A 93 -3.09 9.22 26.17
C PRO A 93 -1.58 9.49 26.34
N ALA A 94 -0.94 8.90 27.35
CA ALA A 94 0.49 9.11 27.58
C ALA A 94 1.33 8.42 26.50
N THR A 95 0.97 7.19 26.14
CA THR A 95 1.62 6.44 25.05
C THR A 95 1.41 7.12 23.70
N VAL A 96 0.22 7.66 23.42
CA VAL A 96 -0.06 8.45 22.20
C VAL A 96 0.85 9.67 22.11
N THR A 97 1.03 10.39 23.22
CA THR A 97 1.89 11.59 23.27
C THR A 97 3.36 11.23 22.98
N LEU A 98 3.86 10.13 23.58
CA LEU A 98 5.22 9.64 23.31
C LEU A 98 5.40 9.23 21.85
N LEU A 99 4.41 8.53 21.30
CA LEU A 99 4.43 8.09 19.91
C LEU A 99 4.41 9.27 18.94
N LEU A 100 3.54 10.27 19.16
CA LEU A 100 3.50 11.49 18.34
C LEU A 100 4.78 12.31 18.43
N ARG A 101 5.41 12.37 19.61
CA ARG A 101 6.71 13.04 19.76
C ARG A 101 7.81 12.40 18.92
N ALA A 102 7.77 11.08 18.76
CA ALA A 102 8.73 10.34 17.93
C ALA A 102 8.38 10.39 16.43
N LEU A 103 7.10 10.15 16.06
CA LEU A 103 6.66 10.05 14.67
C LEU A 103 6.47 11.41 13.97
N ALA A 104 5.93 12.39 14.70
CA ALA A 104 5.47 13.65 14.13
C ALA A 104 5.47 14.75 15.21
N PRO A 105 6.65 15.21 15.68
CA PRO A 105 6.74 16.19 16.76
C PRO A 105 5.97 17.48 16.50
N GLY A 106 5.81 17.87 15.23
CA GLY A 106 5.00 19.02 14.81
C GLY A 106 3.49 18.87 15.02
N GLN A 107 2.98 17.65 15.23
CA GLN A 107 1.54 17.41 15.48
C GLN A 107 1.16 17.37 16.96
N LEU A 108 2.12 17.53 17.88
CA LEU A 108 1.85 17.58 19.32
C LEU A 108 0.93 18.75 19.71
N ALA A 109 1.04 19.89 19.01
CA ALA A 109 0.20 21.07 19.26
C ALA A 109 -1.28 20.84 18.83
N SER A 110 -1.51 19.87 17.95
CA SER A 110 -2.81 19.51 17.40
C SER A 110 -3.43 18.29 18.09
N GLY A 111 -2.84 17.84 19.22
CA GLY A 111 -3.10 16.57 19.92
C GLY A 111 -4.55 16.37 20.39
N GLY A 112 -5.45 16.18 19.44
CA GLY A 112 -6.80 15.70 19.65
C GLY A 112 -6.82 14.19 19.83
N ALA A 113 -8.02 13.66 20.13
CA ALA A 113 -8.25 12.24 20.37
C ALA A 113 -7.79 11.33 19.22
N VAL A 114 -7.75 11.85 17.99
CA VAL A 114 -7.26 11.17 16.79
C VAL A 114 -6.27 12.07 16.07
N SER A 115 -5.08 11.55 15.79
CA SER A 115 -4.02 12.23 15.02
C SER A 115 -3.61 11.37 13.82
N VAL A 116 -3.57 11.94 12.62
CA VAL A 116 -3.23 11.21 11.39
C VAL A 116 -1.85 11.63 10.90
N VAL A 117 -0.91 10.70 10.94
CA VAL A 117 0.45 10.83 10.42
C VAL A 117 0.52 10.15 9.06
N ALA A 118 1.06 10.84 8.06
CA ALA A 118 1.24 10.32 6.71
C ALA A 118 2.69 9.87 6.51
N LEU A 119 2.94 8.56 6.36
CA LEU A 119 4.24 8.05 5.92
C LEU A 119 4.29 7.90 4.40
N PRO A 120 5.42 8.13 3.73
CA PRO A 120 5.56 7.87 2.29
C PRO A 120 5.27 6.39 1.99
N ARG A 121 4.32 6.12 1.10
CA ARG A 121 3.92 4.77 0.71
C ARG A 121 4.72 4.33 -0.51
N ALA A 122 5.30 3.14 -0.45
CA ALA A 122 5.73 2.46 -1.67
C ALA A 122 4.50 1.98 -2.45
N ASP A 123 4.50 2.12 -3.77
CA ASP A 123 3.40 1.63 -4.59
C ASP A 123 3.16 0.12 -4.38
N PRO A 124 1.89 -0.35 -4.46
CA PRO A 124 1.60 -1.78 -4.38
C PRO A 124 2.34 -2.59 -5.44
N PRO A 125 2.81 -3.82 -5.11
CA PRO A 125 3.42 -4.71 -6.06
C PRO A 125 2.38 -5.03 -7.14
N VAL A 126 2.86 -5.05 -8.37
CA VAL A 126 2.08 -5.51 -9.51
C VAL A 126 1.84 -7.01 -9.38
N SER A 127 0.63 -7.46 -9.67
CA SER A 127 0.31 -8.90 -9.63
C SER A 127 1.02 -9.61 -10.80
N PRO A 128 1.93 -10.57 -10.55
CA PRO A 128 2.68 -11.22 -11.61
C PRO A 128 1.76 -12.00 -12.55
N LEU A 129 0.73 -12.65 -12.01
CA LEU A 129 -0.28 -13.38 -12.79
C LEU A 129 -1.07 -12.43 -13.70
N ARG A 130 -1.53 -11.29 -13.17
CA ARG A 130 -2.31 -10.32 -13.96
C ARG A 130 -1.48 -9.75 -15.11
N VAL A 131 -0.21 -9.42 -14.83
CA VAL A 131 0.74 -8.91 -15.80
C VAL A 131 1.04 -9.96 -16.88
N ALA A 132 1.25 -11.22 -16.49
CA ALA A 132 1.46 -12.33 -17.42
C ALA A 132 0.24 -12.56 -18.32
N LEU A 133 -0.97 -12.54 -17.75
CA LEU A 133 -2.22 -12.69 -18.51
C LEU A 133 -2.41 -11.54 -19.50
N LEU A 134 -2.25 -10.29 -19.06
CA LEU A 134 -2.36 -9.12 -19.93
C LEU A 134 -1.33 -9.16 -21.06
N GLY A 135 -0.08 -9.50 -20.74
CA GLY A 135 0.98 -9.63 -21.74
C GLY A 135 0.73 -10.76 -22.72
N GLY A 136 0.27 -11.92 -22.26
CA GLY A 136 -0.11 -13.05 -23.11
C GLY A 136 -1.26 -12.71 -24.06
N VAL A 137 -2.32 -12.08 -23.54
CA VAL A 137 -3.46 -11.61 -24.35
C VAL A 137 -3.00 -10.59 -25.40
N LEU A 138 -2.12 -9.67 -25.03
CA LEU A 138 -1.56 -8.68 -25.95
C LEU A 138 -0.74 -9.35 -27.06
N GLY A 139 0.09 -10.34 -26.74
CA GLY A 139 0.85 -11.11 -27.72
C GLY A 139 -0.06 -11.91 -28.66
N ALA A 140 -1.09 -12.56 -28.13
CA ALA A 140 -2.07 -13.29 -28.93
C ALA A 140 -2.86 -12.36 -29.87
N LEU A 141 -3.33 -11.21 -29.36
CA LEU A 141 -3.99 -10.18 -30.17
C LEU A 141 -3.08 -9.67 -31.29
N SER A 142 -1.79 -9.52 -31.02
CA SER A 142 -0.82 -9.10 -32.04
C SER A 142 -0.74 -10.10 -33.19
N ALA A 143 -0.75 -11.41 -32.89
CA ALA A 143 -0.76 -12.46 -33.91
C ALA A 143 -2.06 -12.49 -34.74
N VAL A 144 -3.21 -12.24 -34.10
CA VAL A 144 -4.50 -12.13 -34.80
C VAL A 144 -4.53 -10.90 -35.71
N LEU A 145 -3.90 -9.80 -35.28
CA LEU A 145 -3.86 -8.53 -36.00
C LEU A 145 -2.72 -8.41 -37.03
N ASP A 146 -1.86 -9.42 -37.20
CA ASP A 146 -0.70 -9.39 -38.12
C ASP A 146 -1.11 -9.04 -39.57
N GLY A 147 -2.33 -9.40 -39.98
CA GLY A 147 -2.86 -9.05 -41.30
C GLY A 147 -3.27 -7.59 -41.49
N LEU A 148 -3.36 -6.81 -40.41
CA LEU A 148 -3.79 -5.40 -40.40
C LEU A 148 -2.69 -4.45 -39.94
N LEU A 149 -1.86 -4.89 -38.99
CA LEU A 149 -0.80 -4.11 -38.38
C LEU A 149 0.46 -4.98 -38.23
N PRO A 150 1.66 -4.41 -38.35
CA PRO A 150 2.88 -5.16 -38.06
C PRO A 150 2.87 -5.70 -36.63
N LEU A 151 3.31 -6.95 -36.48
CA LEU A 151 3.29 -7.75 -35.25
C LEU A 151 3.81 -7.04 -33.97
N PHE A 152 4.74 -6.10 -34.09
CA PHE A 152 5.32 -5.36 -32.96
C PHE A 152 4.58 -4.06 -32.61
N VAL A 153 3.67 -3.58 -33.44
CA VAL A 153 2.96 -2.31 -33.20
C VAL A 153 2.11 -2.35 -31.93
N PRO A 154 1.29 -3.39 -31.65
CA PRO A 154 0.50 -3.43 -30.42
C PRO A 154 1.32 -3.40 -29.12
N PRO A 155 2.38 -4.22 -28.92
CA PRO A 155 3.18 -4.14 -27.71
C PRO A 155 3.94 -2.81 -27.59
N LEU A 156 4.41 -2.24 -28.71
CA LEU A 156 5.03 -0.91 -28.69
C LEU A 156 4.05 0.18 -28.26
N ALA A 157 2.83 0.20 -28.83
CA ALA A 157 1.81 1.18 -28.48
C ALA A 157 1.44 1.11 -26.99
N VAL A 158 1.26 -0.10 -26.45
CA VAL A 158 0.99 -0.31 -25.02
C VAL A 158 2.20 0.12 -24.17
N GLY A 159 3.42 -0.15 -24.62
CA GLY A 159 4.64 0.31 -23.95
C GLY A 159 4.74 1.83 -23.89
N VAL A 160 4.48 2.53 -24.99
CA VAL A 160 4.47 4.00 -25.04
C VAL A 160 3.39 4.58 -24.12
N CYS A 161 2.17 4.04 -24.18
CA CYS A 161 1.11 4.44 -23.24
C CYS A 161 1.51 4.19 -21.77
N GLY A 162 2.16 3.05 -21.49
CA GLY A 162 2.67 2.73 -20.16
C GLY A 162 3.72 3.73 -19.67
N LEU A 163 4.65 4.15 -20.54
CA LEU A 163 5.62 5.21 -20.27
C LEU A 163 4.94 6.55 -19.97
N LEU A 164 3.94 6.94 -20.76
CA LEU A 164 3.19 8.17 -20.54
C LEU A 164 2.44 8.15 -19.20
N LEU A 165 1.87 7.01 -18.82
CA LEU A 165 1.18 6.85 -17.54
C LEU A 165 2.12 6.93 -16.32
N LEU A 166 3.41 6.65 -16.47
CA LEU A 166 4.39 6.84 -15.39
C LEU A 166 4.59 8.32 -15.01
N ALA A 167 4.39 9.24 -15.96
CA ALA A 167 4.50 10.68 -15.70
C ALA A 167 3.42 11.18 -14.73
N VAL A 168 2.27 10.51 -14.68
CA VAL A 168 1.14 10.89 -13.82
C VAL A 168 1.18 10.10 -12.50
N PRO A 169 1.41 10.73 -11.34
CA PRO A 169 1.59 10.03 -10.05
C PRO A 169 0.44 9.08 -9.69
N SER A 170 -0.80 9.46 -10.00
CA SER A 170 -1.99 8.64 -9.75
C SER A 170 -2.11 7.41 -10.66
N GLN A 171 -1.39 7.37 -11.78
CA GLN A 171 -1.45 6.31 -12.79
C GLN A 171 -0.17 5.49 -12.91
N ARG A 172 0.85 5.77 -12.09
CA ARG A 172 2.15 5.07 -12.12
C ARG A 172 2.03 3.56 -12.02
N ARG A 173 1.08 3.07 -11.22
CA ARG A 173 0.78 1.64 -11.10
C ARG A 173 0.34 1.06 -12.45
N THR A 174 -0.64 1.69 -13.08
CA THR A 174 -1.17 1.30 -14.39
C THR A 174 -0.06 1.34 -15.44
N GLY A 175 0.78 2.37 -15.41
CA GLY A 175 1.96 2.48 -16.28
C GLY A 175 2.94 1.32 -16.12
N ARG A 176 3.29 0.94 -14.88
CA ARG A 176 4.14 -0.23 -14.61
C ARG A 176 3.50 -1.54 -15.07
N GLU A 177 2.21 -1.75 -14.80
CA GLU A 177 1.47 -2.94 -15.24
C GLU A 177 1.48 -3.04 -16.78
N ALA A 178 1.23 -1.92 -17.49
CA ALA A 178 1.24 -1.86 -18.95
C ALA A 178 2.63 -2.12 -19.54
N LEU A 179 3.69 -1.56 -18.95
CA LEU A 179 5.06 -1.77 -19.43
C LEU A 179 5.52 -3.22 -19.31
N LEU A 180 5.23 -3.87 -18.18
CA LEU A 180 5.56 -5.27 -17.98
C LEU A 180 4.72 -6.17 -18.90
N ALA A 181 3.43 -5.87 -19.07
CA ALA A 181 2.58 -6.59 -20.01
C ALA A 181 3.09 -6.43 -21.46
N ALA A 182 3.50 -5.23 -21.86
CA ALA A 182 4.11 -4.97 -23.17
C ALA A 182 5.39 -5.78 -23.39
N GLY A 183 6.27 -5.86 -22.39
CA GLY A 183 7.49 -6.67 -22.45
C GLY A 183 7.19 -8.16 -22.63
N ILE A 184 6.24 -8.70 -21.86
CA ILE A 184 5.80 -10.10 -22.00
C ILE A 184 5.15 -10.33 -23.37
N GLY A 185 4.30 -9.41 -23.84
CA GLY A 185 3.67 -9.50 -25.16
C GLY A 185 4.70 -9.52 -26.29
N ALA A 186 5.74 -8.69 -26.21
CA ALA A 186 6.85 -8.71 -27.15
C ALA A 186 7.62 -10.04 -27.13
N LEU A 187 7.85 -10.63 -25.95
CA LEU A 187 8.48 -11.95 -25.83
C LEU A 187 7.62 -13.04 -26.50
N VAL A 188 6.30 -13.02 -26.27
CA VAL A 188 5.36 -13.97 -26.90
C VAL A 188 5.39 -13.82 -28.42
N VAL A 189 5.38 -12.58 -28.93
CA VAL A 189 5.51 -12.28 -30.35
C VAL A 189 6.80 -12.88 -30.93
N VAL A 190 7.94 -12.69 -30.26
CA VAL A 190 9.22 -13.30 -30.68
C VAL A 190 9.15 -14.82 -30.70
N MET A 191 8.54 -15.45 -29.69
CA MET A 191 8.37 -16.90 -29.63
C MET A 191 7.47 -17.43 -30.76
N ILE A 192 6.41 -16.71 -31.12
CA ILE A 192 5.54 -17.05 -32.26
C ILE A 192 6.34 -16.98 -33.56
N VAL A 193 7.13 -15.93 -33.77
CA VAL A 193 7.98 -15.79 -34.96
C VAL A 193 9.01 -16.92 -35.03
N ALA A 194 9.69 -17.22 -33.92
CA ALA A 194 10.70 -18.28 -33.84
C ALA A 194 10.11 -19.69 -33.99
N GLY A 195 8.91 -19.94 -33.48
CA GLY A 195 8.21 -21.23 -33.58
C GLY A 195 7.42 -21.40 -34.88
N SER A 196 7.21 -20.32 -35.65
CA SER A 196 6.61 -20.40 -36.96
C SER A 196 7.59 -21.04 -37.94
N THR A 197 7.09 -21.89 -38.83
CA THR A 197 7.85 -22.52 -39.93
C THR A 197 8.44 -21.51 -40.95
N ARG A 198 8.38 -20.20 -40.65
CA ARG A 198 8.98 -19.11 -41.43
C ARG A 198 10.51 -19.14 -41.41
N PHE A 199 11.13 -19.91 -40.51
CA PHE A 199 12.53 -20.31 -40.63
C PHE A 199 12.59 -21.78 -41.06
N PRO A 200 12.82 -22.09 -42.36
CA PRO A 200 13.17 -23.46 -42.73
C PRO A 200 14.45 -23.84 -41.96
N SER A 201 14.39 -24.95 -41.23
CA SER A 201 15.60 -25.66 -40.80
C SER A 201 16.46 -25.86 -42.04
N GLY A 202 17.66 -25.28 -42.05
CA GLY A 202 18.62 -25.42 -43.15
C GLY A 202 18.90 -26.87 -43.52
#